data_AF-A0A399G642-F1
#
_entry.id   AF-A0A399G642-F1
#
_cell.length_a   1.000
_cell.length_b   1.000
_cell.length_c   1.000
_cell.angle_alpha   90.00
_cell.angle_beta   90.00
_cell.angle_gamma   90.00
#
_symmetry.space_group_name_H-M   'P 1'
#
loop_
_entity.id
_entity.type
_entity.pdbx_description
1 polymer ?
#
loop_
_entity_poly.entity_id
_entity_poly.type
_entity_poly.pdbx_seq_one_letter_code
_entity_poly.pdbx_strand_id
1 'polypeptide(L)'
;MRRFTKIALTGALTGALVSGTVSTAEAGIDHEPVVLPGCAVTLVPDGGDAGNAECLQPARETASGDRYGRDGRDGRDGRDGRDGRDRDRVSYVVVTEHGPWGSRAEREGWHLYFVEPGLYYVPRKFNDEASAWGSYGFCGHFHVHDPGTRPAAFFPKNRAGNFPYGNVGNDELSGVSVYDHCG
;
A
#
# COMPACT_ATOMS: atom_id res chain seq x y z
N MET A 1 42.03 -2.37 -56.74
CA MET A 1 42.31 -1.26 -55.81
C MET A 1 41.22 -1.24 -54.75
N ARG A 2 41.62 -1.09 -53.48
CA ARG A 2 40.80 -1.16 -52.28
C ARG A 2 39.80 0.01 -52.19
N ARG A 3 38.64 -0.22 -51.56
CA ARG A 3 38.04 0.68 -50.56
C ARG A 3 36.96 -0.07 -49.77
N PHE A 4 37.35 -0.52 -48.57
CA PHE A 4 36.43 -0.90 -47.51
C PHE A 4 35.95 0.39 -46.83
N THR A 5 34.67 0.69 -46.91
CA THR A 5 34.07 1.80 -46.18
C THR A 5 33.73 1.32 -44.78
N LYS A 6 34.51 1.79 -43.79
CA LYS A 6 34.20 1.69 -42.37
C LYS A 6 32.96 2.53 -42.08
N ILE A 7 31.90 1.93 -41.55
CA ILE A 7 30.80 2.66 -40.91
C ILE A 7 31.25 2.98 -39.49
N ALA A 8 31.48 4.27 -39.22
CA ALA A 8 31.85 4.76 -37.91
C ALA A 8 30.62 4.83 -37.00
N LEU A 9 30.73 4.17 -35.85
CA LEU A 9 29.83 4.25 -34.72
C LEU A 9 30.07 5.58 -33.99
N THR A 10 29.07 6.46 -34.01
CA THR A 10 29.01 7.70 -33.20
C THR A 10 27.51 7.83 -32.90
N GLY A 11 26.97 7.68 -31.69
CA GLY A 11 27.50 7.99 -30.37
C GLY A 11 26.81 9.24 -29.85
N ALA A 12 25.63 9.09 -29.24
CA ALA A 12 25.05 10.02 -28.24
C ALA A 12 23.72 9.44 -27.70
N LEU A 13 23.81 8.56 -26.70
CA LEU A 13 22.69 8.29 -25.79
C LEU A 13 22.62 9.47 -24.82
N THR A 14 21.83 10.48 -25.15
CA THR A 14 21.42 11.52 -24.20
C THR A 14 20.41 10.88 -23.23
N GLY A 15 20.93 10.20 -22.22
CA GLY A 15 20.15 9.79 -21.05
C GLY A 15 19.79 11.02 -20.24
N ALA A 16 18.58 11.54 -20.45
CA ALA A 16 18.00 12.50 -19.53
C ALA A 16 17.62 11.76 -18.24
N LEU A 17 18.50 11.80 -17.24
CA LEU A 17 18.15 11.47 -15.86
C LEU A 17 17.20 12.55 -15.36
N VAL A 18 15.90 12.35 -15.55
CA VAL A 18 14.89 13.12 -14.83
C VAL A 18 14.89 12.57 -13.41
N SER A 19 15.59 13.27 -12.51
CA SER A 19 15.47 13.08 -11.07
C SER A 19 14.01 13.32 -10.68
N GLY A 20 13.23 12.24 -10.65
CA GLY A 20 11.89 12.24 -10.09
C GLY A 20 12.02 12.44 -8.59
N THR A 21 11.74 13.64 -8.11
CA THR A 21 11.39 13.84 -6.71
C THR A 21 10.17 12.96 -6.44
N VAL A 22 10.33 11.90 -5.65
CA VAL A 22 9.23 11.08 -5.18
C VAL A 22 8.32 12.00 -4.37
N SER A 23 7.25 12.46 -5.01
CA SER A 23 6.26 13.32 -4.39
C SER A 23 5.56 12.48 -3.34
N THR A 24 5.93 12.64 -2.07
CA THR A 24 5.20 11.99 -0.99
C THR A 24 3.92 12.76 -0.78
N ALA A 25 2.92 12.44 -1.62
CA ALA A 25 1.57 12.93 -1.43
C ALA A 25 1.06 12.47 -0.05
N GLU A 26 0.39 13.36 0.66
CA GLU A 26 -0.42 12.96 1.80
C GLU A 26 -1.50 12.01 1.30
N ALA A 27 -1.82 10.97 2.08
CA ALA A 27 -2.76 9.91 1.70
C ALA A 27 -4.21 10.45 1.69
N GLY A 28 -4.51 11.32 0.72
CA GLY A 28 -5.77 12.04 0.58
C GLY A 28 -6.52 11.61 -0.67
N ILE A 29 -6.97 10.36 -0.69
CA ILE A 29 -8.13 9.88 -1.47
C ILE A 29 -8.81 8.81 -0.61
N ASP A 30 -10.14 8.89 -0.46
CA ASP A 30 -10.98 8.03 0.40
C ASP A 30 -10.86 6.53 0.07
N HIS A 31 -9.81 5.87 0.56
CA HIS A 31 -9.70 4.41 0.59
C HIS A 31 -10.30 3.94 1.91
N GLU A 32 -11.61 3.98 2.07
CA GLU A 32 -12.20 3.36 3.26
C GLU A 32 -11.86 1.86 3.26
N PRO A 33 -11.24 1.32 4.32
CA PRO A 33 -10.79 -0.07 4.29
C PRO A 33 -12.00 -1.00 4.26
N VAL A 34 -11.93 -2.05 3.43
CA VAL A 34 -12.91 -3.13 3.50
C VAL A 34 -12.54 -4.06 4.65
N VAL A 35 -13.27 -3.95 5.75
CA VAL A 35 -13.05 -4.74 6.97
C VAL A 35 -14.06 -5.87 7.04
N LEU A 36 -13.59 -7.11 7.01
CA LEU A 36 -14.42 -8.29 7.22
C LEU A 36 -14.37 -8.71 8.71
N PRO A 37 -15.50 -9.09 9.34
CA PRO A 37 -15.51 -9.53 10.73
C PRO A 37 -14.53 -10.68 10.98
N GLY A 38 -13.65 -10.51 11.97
CA GLY A 38 -12.66 -11.53 12.33
C GLY A 38 -11.56 -11.72 11.29
N CYS A 39 -11.28 -10.72 10.46
CA CYS A 39 -10.24 -10.79 9.43
C CYS A 39 -9.14 -9.74 9.66
N ALA A 40 -7.87 -10.17 9.60
CA ALA A 40 -6.72 -9.27 9.66
C ALA A 40 -6.25 -8.81 8.28
N VAL A 41 -6.43 -9.65 7.26
CA VAL A 41 -6.04 -9.34 5.88
C VAL A 41 -7.20 -9.60 4.93
N THR A 42 -7.75 -8.52 4.38
CA THR A 42 -8.82 -8.57 3.40
C THR A 42 -8.25 -8.34 2.01
N LEU A 43 -8.55 -9.23 1.07
CA LEU A 43 -8.41 -8.99 -0.36
C LEU A 43 -9.68 -8.35 -0.90
N VAL A 44 -9.50 -7.33 -1.72
CA VAL A 44 -10.55 -6.79 -2.60
C VAL A 44 -10.04 -6.90 -4.04
N PRO A 45 -10.56 -7.82 -4.86
CA PRO A 45 -9.99 -8.07 -6.18
C PRO A 45 -10.18 -6.92 -7.17
N ASP A 46 -11.25 -6.13 -7.01
CA ASP A 46 -11.62 -5.05 -7.94
C ASP A 46 -11.73 -3.71 -7.21
N GLY A 47 -10.60 -3.07 -6.87
CA GLY A 47 -10.56 -1.62 -6.67
C GLY A 47 -11.32 -0.99 -5.50
N GLY A 48 -11.95 -1.80 -4.64
CA GLY A 48 -12.84 -1.30 -3.57
C GLY A 48 -14.26 -1.87 -3.59
N ASP A 49 -14.63 -2.75 -4.52
CA ASP A 49 -15.90 -3.48 -4.44
C ASP A 49 -15.87 -4.51 -3.29
N ALA A 50 -16.40 -4.11 -2.14
CA ALA A 50 -16.53 -4.97 -0.97
C ALA A 50 -17.38 -6.24 -1.20
N GLY A 51 -18.20 -6.28 -2.26
CA GLY A 51 -19.05 -7.42 -2.59
C GLY A 51 -18.26 -8.70 -2.92
N ASN A 52 -17.02 -8.56 -3.38
CA ASN A 52 -16.14 -9.68 -3.71
C ASN A 52 -14.95 -9.81 -2.75
N ALA A 53 -15.02 -9.16 -1.59
CA ALA A 53 -13.93 -9.18 -0.63
C ALA A 53 -13.73 -10.58 -0.02
N GLU A 54 -12.48 -11.02 0.08
CA GLU A 54 -12.09 -12.32 0.63
C GLU A 54 -11.25 -12.11 1.89
N CYS A 55 -11.58 -12.85 2.96
CA CYS A 55 -10.70 -12.91 4.12
C CYS A 55 -9.55 -13.87 3.86
N LEU A 56 -8.34 -13.34 3.72
CA LEU A 56 -7.15 -14.15 3.47
C LEU A 56 -6.54 -14.69 4.76
N GLN A 57 -6.61 -13.90 5.84
CA GLN A 57 -6.01 -14.25 7.12
C GLN A 57 -6.93 -13.84 8.27
N PRO A 58 -7.29 -14.76 9.18
CA PRO A 58 -8.15 -14.42 10.30
C PRO A 58 -7.46 -13.44 11.25
N ALA A 59 -8.25 -12.60 11.89
CA ALA A 59 -7.84 -11.79 13.02
C ALA A 59 -7.36 -12.68 14.17
N ARG A 60 -6.43 -12.18 14.99
CA ARG A 60 -6.05 -12.90 16.21
C ARG A 60 -7.24 -12.90 17.16
N GLU A 61 -7.54 -14.04 17.80
CA GLU A 61 -8.72 -14.18 18.69
C GLU A 61 -8.83 -13.07 19.75
N THR A 62 -7.70 -12.49 20.17
CA THR A 62 -7.60 -11.34 21.09
C THR A 62 -8.13 -10.01 20.57
N ALA A 63 -8.41 -9.86 19.27
CA ALA A 63 -8.95 -8.64 18.67
C ALA A 63 -10.48 -8.67 18.47
N SER A 64 -11.11 -9.84 18.72
CA SER A 64 -12.53 -10.11 18.43
C SER A 64 -13.52 -9.62 19.51
N GLY A 65 -13.10 -8.68 20.37
CA GLY A 65 -13.88 -8.29 21.55
C GLY A 65 -14.88 -7.17 21.32
N ASP A 66 -14.43 -5.95 21.01
CA ASP A 66 -15.24 -4.77 21.32
C ASP A 66 -15.12 -3.58 20.34
N ARG A 67 -14.40 -3.71 19.20
CA ARG A 67 -14.20 -2.56 18.30
C ARG A 67 -15.28 -2.35 17.24
N TYR A 68 -16.15 -3.34 17.02
CA TYR A 68 -17.23 -3.26 16.03
C TYR A 68 -18.56 -2.94 16.73
N GLY A 69 -18.59 -1.78 17.41
CA GLY A 69 -19.79 -1.23 18.04
C GLY A 69 -20.79 -0.72 16.99
N ARG A 70 -22.07 -1.02 17.23
CA ARG A 70 -23.24 -0.77 16.39
C ARG A 70 -23.59 0.73 16.22
N ASP A 71 -24.19 1.02 15.05
CA ASP A 71 -25.19 2.04 14.71
C ASP A 71 -24.97 3.55 14.98
N GLY A 72 -24.87 4.31 13.88
CA GLY A 72 -25.78 5.41 13.47
C GLY A 72 -25.92 6.69 14.31
N ARG A 73 -25.62 7.85 13.69
CA ARG A 73 -26.43 9.10 13.73
C ARG A 73 -25.85 10.21 12.83
N ASP A 74 -26.73 10.83 12.05
CA ASP A 74 -26.46 12.05 11.27
C ASP A 74 -26.08 13.23 12.18
N GLY A 75 -25.08 14.02 11.75
CA GLY A 75 -24.64 15.26 12.38
C GLY A 75 -24.31 16.33 11.33
N ARG A 76 -24.85 17.53 11.51
CA ARG A 76 -24.97 18.65 10.55
C ARG A 76 -23.64 19.38 10.27
N ASP A 77 -23.61 20.08 9.13
CA ASP A 77 -22.55 20.99 8.67
C ASP A 77 -22.10 22.05 9.68
N GLY A 78 -20.81 22.40 9.68
CA GLY A 78 -20.38 23.77 10.02
C GLY A 78 -18.97 24.02 10.60
N ARG A 79 -18.00 24.19 9.69
CA ARG A 79 -16.84 25.14 9.68
C ARG A 79 -15.72 25.08 10.74
N ASP A 80 -14.53 25.13 10.14
CA ASP A 80 -13.25 25.69 10.60
C ASP A 80 -12.38 24.85 11.55
N GLY A 81 -11.62 23.94 10.92
CA GLY A 81 -10.16 24.09 10.95
C GLY A 81 -9.44 23.69 12.23
N ARG A 82 -9.74 22.48 12.75
CA ARG A 82 -8.83 21.56 13.44
C ARG A 82 -9.64 20.39 14.01
N ASP A 83 -9.92 19.38 13.18
CA ASP A 83 -10.62 18.17 13.64
C ASP A 83 -9.65 16.99 13.54
N GLY A 84 -9.16 16.42 14.65
CA GLY A 84 -10.01 15.79 15.66
C GLY A 84 -10.55 14.42 15.19
N ARG A 85 -10.13 13.94 14.01
CA ARG A 85 -10.65 12.74 13.31
C ARG A 85 -10.08 11.40 13.78
N ASP A 86 -9.50 11.33 14.98
CA ASP A 86 -8.65 10.21 15.41
C ASP A 86 -9.34 9.12 16.26
N ARG A 87 -10.66 9.18 16.49
CA ARG A 87 -11.31 8.20 17.41
C ARG A 87 -12.14 7.11 16.75
N ASP A 88 -12.58 7.31 15.50
CA ASP A 88 -13.50 6.37 14.85
C ASP A 88 -12.98 5.82 13.50
N ARG A 89 -11.79 6.22 13.03
CA ARG A 89 -11.22 5.70 11.78
C ARG A 89 -10.41 4.43 12.05
N VAL A 90 -10.77 3.34 11.39
CA VAL A 90 -9.99 2.09 11.40
C VAL A 90 -8.57 2.40 10.92
N SER A 91 -7.57 1.93 11.66
CA SER A 91 -6.17 1.98 11.22
C SER A 91 -5.89 0.80 10.28
N TYR A 92 -5.17 1.03 9.19
CA TYR A 92 -4.86 0.01 8.21
C TYR A 92 -3.63 0.37 7.39
N VAL A 93 -3.06 -0.65 6.77
CA VAL A 93 -2.15 -0.53 5.63
C VAL A 93 -2.86 -1.11 4.43
N VAL A 94 -2.65 -0.52 3.26
CA VAL A 94 -3.12 -1.08 1.99
C VAL A 94 -1.94 -1.17 1.02
N VAL A 95 -1.85 -2.29 0.32
CA VAL A 95 -1.02 -2.38 -0.89
C VAL A 95 -1.92 -2.70 -2.08
N THR A 96 -1.57 -2.15 -3.24
CA THR A 96 -2.43 -2.18 -4.42
C THR A 96 -1.67 -2.67 -5.63
N GLU A 97 -2.37 -3.38 -6.50
CA GLU A 97 -1.90 -3.63 -7.86
C GLU A 97 -1.96 -2.35 -8.69
N HIS A 98 -1.20 -2.35 -9.78
CA HIS A 98 -1.31 -1.44 -10.92
C HIS A 98 -1.09 0.05 -10.64
N GLY A 99 -0.08 0.61 -11.31
CA GLY A 99 0.07 2.04 -11.45
C GLY A 99 0.33 2.80 -10.14
N PRO A 100 0.47 4.13 -10.22
CA PRO A 100 0.76 4.92 -9.05
C PRO A 100 -0.48 5.15 -8.18
N TRP A 101 -0.24 5.34 -6.89
CA TRP A 101 -1.24 5.70 -5.89
C TRP A 101 -2.17 6.82 -6.37
N GLY A 102 -3.48 6.62 -6.23
CA GLY A 102 -4.52 7.57 -6.61
C GLY A 102 -4.82 7.61 -8.12
N SER A 103 -4.12 6.81 -8.93
CA SER A 103 -4.40 6.69 -10.36
C SER A 103 -5.65 5.88 -10.64
N ARG A 104 -6.13 5.92 -11.88
CA ARG A 104 -7.23 5.05 -12.30
C ARG A 104 -6.82 3.58 -12.31
N ALA A 105 -5.58 3.29 -12.70
CA ALA A 105 -5.06 1.93 -12.76
C ALA A 105 -5.01 1.29 -11.37
N GLU A 106 -4.59 2.05 -10.36
CA GLU A 106 -4.60 1.59 -8.95
C GLU A 106 -6.01 1.19 -8.51
N ARG A 107 -7.00 2.07 -8.74
CA ARG A 107 -8.41 1.79 -8.40
C ARG A 107 -9.05 0.67 -9.21
N GLU A 108 -8.41 0.17 -10.27
CA GLU A 108 -8.92 -0.94 -11.08
C GLU A 108 -8.22 -2.26 -10.74
N GLY A 109 -7.14 -2.22 -9.95
CA GLY A 109 -6.39 -3.39 -9.50
C GLY A 109 -6.91 -3.98 -8.20
N TRP A 110 -6.28 -5.07 -7.75
CA TRP A 110 -6.57 -5.62 -6.44
C TRP A 110 -6.04 -4.72 -5.30
N HIS A 111 -6.69 -4.78 -4.15
CA HIS A 111 -6.27 -4.16 -2.89
C HIS A 111 -6.12 -5.21 -1.78
N LEU A 112 -5.02 -5.16 -1.04
CA LEU A 112 -4.84 -5.94 0.20
C LEU A 112 -4.84 -4.99 1.39
N TYR A 113 -5.84 -5.12 2.26
CA TYR A 113 -5.96 -4.35 3.50
C TYR A 113 -5.45 -5.14 4.69
N PHE A 114 -4.52 -4.56 5.45
CA PHE A 114 -4.01 -5.09 6.71
C PHE A 114 -4.53 -4.21 7.84
N VAL A 115 -5.46 -4.74 8.65
CA VAL A 115 -6.24 -3.95 9.62
C VAL A 115 -5.82 -4.17 11.08
N GLU A 116 -4.83 -5.04 11.30
CA GLU A 116 -4.25 -5.31 12.63
C GLU A 116 -2.72 -5.35 12.58
N PRO A 117 -2.03 -5.03 13.68
CA PRO A 117 -0.59 -5.26 13.80
C PRO A 117 -0.22 -6.73 13.69
N GLY A 118 0.84 -7.02 12.93
CA GLY A 118 1.24 -8.39 12.67
C GLY A 118 2.36 -8.52 11.64
N LEU A 119 2.73 -9.77 11.39
CA LEU A 119 3.66 -10.16 10.34
C LEU A 119 2.83 -10.93 9.32
N TYR A 120 2.71 -10.39 8.12
CA TYR A 120 1.83 -10.93 7.09
C TYR A 120 2.63 -11.28 5.85
N TYR A 121 2.35 -12.45 5.30
CA TYR A 121 2.81 -12.82 3.96
C TYR A 121 1.82 -12.26 2.94
N VAL A 122 2.34 -11.67 1.87
CA VAL A 122 1.54 -11.39 0.68
C VAL A 122 1.30 -12.74 -0.02
N PRO A 123 0.05 -13.15 -0.29
CA PRO A 123 -0.20 -14.42 -0.96
C PRO A 123 0.53 -14.49 -2.30
N ARG A 124 1.06 -15.67 -2.65
CA ARG A 124 1.80 -15.90 -3.92
C ARG A 124 1.04 -15.57 -5.21
N LYS A 125 -0.28 -15.39 -5.14
CA LYS A 125 -1.09 -14.95 -6.30
C LYS A 125 -1.04 -13.44 -6.53
N PHE A 126 -0.49 -12.68 -5.58
CA PHE A 126 -0.41 -11.22 -5.55
C PHE A 126 0.98 -10.71 -5.17
N ASN A 127 1.87 -11.63 -4.76
CA ASN A 127 3.25 -11.27 -4.47
C ASN A 127 3.86 -10.79 -5.78
N ASP A 128 4.79 -9.85 -5.69
CA ASP A 128 5.49 -9.36 -6.87
C ASP A 128 4.56 -8.68 -7.91
N GLU A 129 3.43 -8.12 -7.49
CA GLU A 129 2.53 -7.32 -8.37
C GLU A 129 2.16 -5.95 -7.75
N ALA A 130 2.56 -5.72 -6.49
CA ALA A 130 2.25 -4.50 -5.77
C ALA A 130 2.97 -3.29 -6.38
N SER A 131 2.18 -2.30 -6.79
CA SER A 131 2.66 -1.06 -7.44
C SER A 131 2.56 0.16 -6.53
N ALA A 132 1.60 0.18 -5.60
CA ALA A 132 1.42 1.29 -4.68
C ALA A 132 0.99 0.85 -3.27
N TRP A 133 1.06 1.80 -2.33
CA TRP A 133 0.76 1.55 -0.94
C TRP A 133 0.26 2.81 -0.22
N GLY A 134 -0.50 2.58 0.85
CA GLY A 134 -0.96 3.59 1.78
C GLY A 134 -0.96 3.07 3.22
N SER A 135 -0.70 3.96 4.18
CA SER A 135 -0.74 3.68 5.61
C SER A 135 -1.60 4.71 6.34
N TYR A 136 -2.45 4.24 7.25
CA TYR A 136 -3.37 5.06 8.03
C TYR A 136 -3.35 4.57 9.48
N GLY A 137 -2.82 5.38 10.40
CA GLY A 137 -2.67 5.02 11.81
C GLY A 137 -1.58 3.98 12.14
N PHE A 138 -1.26 3.08 11.21
CA PHE A 138 -0.17 2.11 11.31
C PHE A 138 1.10 2.54 10.57
N CYS A 139 2.21 1.91 10.96
CA CYS A 139 3.51 2.04 10.32
C CYS A 139 4.21 0.67 10.34
N GLY A 140 5.38 0.54 9.71
CA GLY A 140 6.12 -0.72 9.73
C GLY A 140 7.06 -0.90 8.55
N HIS A 141 7.16 -2.13 8.05
CA HIS A 141 8.10 -2.47 6.98
C HIS A 141 7.46 -3.31 5.86
N PHE A 142 7.84 -2.98 4.63
CA PHE A 142 7.68 -3.85 3.47
C PHE A 142 8.91 -4.73 3.31
N HIS A 143 8.72 -5.99 2.91
CA HIS A 143 9.78 -7.00 2.81
C HIS A 143 9.78 -7.66 1.43
N VAL A 144 10.98 -7.83 0.87
CA VAL A 144 11.18 -8.57 -0.40
C VAL A 144 11.03 -10.09 -0.21
N HIS A 145 11.21 -10.56 1.03
CA HIS A 145 11.08 -11.97 1.39
C HIS A 145 10.07 -12.10 2.55
N ASP A 146 10.34 -12.97 3.50
CA ASP A 146 9.50 -13.21 4.65
C ASP A 146 9.34 -11.92 5.51
N PRO A 147 8.16 -11.69 6.12
CA PRO A 147 7.97 -10.56 7.00
C PRO A 147 8.95 -10.62 8.18
N GLY A 148 9.56 -9.47 8.50
CA GLY A 148 10.60 -9.35 9.52
C GLY A 148 12.04 -9.60 9.02
N THR A 149 12.24 -9.88 7.72
CA THR A 149 13.57 -10.08 7.13
C THR A 149 14.04 -8.88 6.30
N ARG A 150 15.28 -8.92 5.81
CA ARG A 150 15.81 -7.98 4.82
C ARG A 150 15.93 -8.68 3.45
N PRO A 151 15.87 -7.95 2.32
CA PRO A 151 15.70 -6.50 2.19
C PRO A 151 14.33 -5.98 2.63
N ALA A 152 14.32 -4.75 3.18
CA ALA A 152 13.10 -4.11 3.68
C ALA A 152 13.12 -2.59 3.54
N ALA A 153 11.93 -1.99 3.51
CA ALA A 153 11.71 -0.55 3.47
C ALA A 153 10.71 -0.14 4.55
N PHE A 154 11.07 0.86 5.36
CA PHE A 154 10.20 1.41 6.41
C PHE A 154 9.13 2.30 5.80
N PHE A 155 7.86 2.06 6.13
CA PHE A 155 6.77 2.99 5.84
C PHE A 155 6.30 3.70 7.13
N PRO A 156 6.26 5.04 7.15
CA PRO A 156 5.71 5.82 8.26
C PRO A 156 4.18 5.77 8.30
N LYS A 157 3.58 6.31 9.37
CA LYS A 157 2.12 6.50 9.48
C LYS A 157 1.62 7.57 8.52
N ASN A 158 0.36 7.44 8.08
CA ASN A 158 -0.41 8.46 7.36
C ASN A 158 0.28 8.92 6.08
N ARG A 159 0.85 7.97 5.33
CA ARG A 159 1.61 8.24 4.12
C ARG A 159 1.23 7.25 3.04
N ALA A 160 1.40 7.67 1.81
CA ALA A 160 1.24 6.83 0.64
C ALA A 160 2.43 6.98 -0.28
N GLY A 161 2.61 6.01 -1.16
CA GLY A 161 3.71 5.97 -2.10
C GLY A 161 3.55 4.86 -3.13
N ASN A 162 4.58 4.75 -3.95
CA ASN A 162 4.67 3.76 -5.02
C ASN A 162 5.87 2.86 -4.79
N PHE A 163 5.79 1.62 -5.25
CA PHE A 163 6.97 0.80 -5.48
C PHE A 163 7.63 1.21 -6.81
N PRO A 164 8.97 1.11 -6.96
CA PRO A 164 9.94 0.73 -5.94
C PRO A 164 10.00 1.76 -4.79
N TYR A 165 10.14 1.25 -3.57
CA TYR A 165 10.20 2.06 -2.34
C TYR A 165 11.32 1.58 -1.42
N GLY A 166 12.29 2.45 -1.13
CA GLY A 166 13.45 2.08 -0.34
C GLY A 166 14.21 0.90 -0.98
N ASN A 167 14.37 -0.20 -0.23
CA ASN A 167 15.02 -1.43 -0.71
C ASN A 167 14.03 -2.48 -1.24
N VAL A 168 12.78 -2.12 -1.47
CA VAL A 168 11.76 -3.01 -2.04
C VAL A 168 11.51 -2.55 -3.47
N GLY A 169 11.86 -3.37 -4.45
CA GLY A 169 11.64 -3.10 -5.87
C GLY A 169 10.16 -3.03 -6.24
N ASN A 170 9.89 -2.63 -7.49
CA ASN A 170 8.59 -2.89 -8.08
C ASN A 170 8.44 -4.40 -8.20
N ASP A 171 7.25 -4.93 -7.93
CA ASP A 171 7.01 -6.36 -8.17
C ASP A 171 7.98 -7.26 -7.38
N GLU A 172 8.33 -6.87 -6.16
CA GLU A 172 9.19 -7.67 -5.26
C GLU A 172 8.58 -7.89 -3.87
N LEU A 173 7.40 -7.33 -3.61
CA LEU A 173 6.78 -7.37 -2.28
C LEU A 173 6.28 -8.79 -1.96
N SER A 174 6.81 -9.39 -0.90
CA SER A 174 6.40 -10.71 -0.40
C SER A 174 5.91 -10.70 1.06
N GLY A 175 6.22 -9.66 1.84
CA GLY A 175 5.82 -9.57 3.24
C GLY A 175 5.60 -8.15 3.75
N VAL A 176 4.73 -8.03 4.75
CA VAL A 176 4.41 -6.77 5.43
C VAL A 176 4.48 -6.97 6.95
N SER A 177 5.26 -6.14 7.62
CA SER A 177 5.21 -5.99 9.07
C SER A 177 4.41 -4.74 9.42
N VAL A 178 3.35 -4.89 10.19
CA VAL A 178 2.45 -3.81 10.60
C VAL A 178 2.55 -3.60 12.12
N TYR A 179 2.77 -2.36 12.53
CA TYR A 179 2.94 -1.97 13.92
C TYR A 179 2.02 -0.80 14.30
N ASP A 180 1.52 -0.83 15.54
CA ASP A 180 0.80 0.29 16.15
C ASP A 180 1.71 1.49 16.43
N HIS A 181 3.00 1.25 16.69
CA HIS A 181 3.98 2.27 17.02
C HIS A 181 5.31 1.97 16.34
N CYS A 182 5.93 3.01 15.78
CA CYS A 182 7.28 2.95 15.22
C CYS A 182 8.13 4.01 15.94
N GLY A 183 9.33 3.60 16.34
CA GLY A 183 10.31 4.44 17.02
C GLY A 183 11.51 4.71 16.14
#